data_AF-A0A5P5ZSL8-F1
#
_entry.id   AF-A0A5P5ZSL8-F1
#
_cell.length_a   1.000
_cell.length_b   1.000
_cell.length_c   1.000
_cell.angle_alpha   90.00
_cell.angle_beta   90.00
_cell.angle_gamma   90.00
#
_symmetry.space_group_name_H-M   'P 1'
#
loop_
_entity.id
_entity.type
_entity.pdbx_description
1 polymer ?
#
loop_
_entity_poly.entity_id
_entity_poly.type
_entity_poly.pdbx_seq_one_letter_code
_entity_poly.pdbx_strand_id
1 'polypeptide(L)'
;MDKKVDQITSYSKKMYVSEHTLEQFREIKKNLRFKTDNELVLYLISEKKTEVEEFIKITEREKTVAEMEKHIFARIESVQKRLSKYATLYFDKIIDGYNLQERSVVEILKAINNSDSGEQKVAPPVNDQVINRLENEKAELLEELLQSNQTIQNLEKKINVIKARFELKSGAFSRSFEARLSRDDFEKIFEG
;
A
#
# COMPACT_ATOMS: atom_id res chain seq x y z
N MET A 1 4.02 74.48 -22.98
CA MET A 1 3.82 73.92 -21.64
C MET A 1 4.78 72.76 -21.50
N ASP A 2 6.00 73.06 -21.05
CA ASP A 2 6.95 72.04 -20.63
C ASP A 2 6.90 71.95 -19.11
N LYS A 3 6.81 70.73 -18.59
CA LYS A 3 7.77 70.24 -17.60
C LYS A 3 7.73 68.73 -17.57
N LYS A 4 8.88 68.17 -17.92
CA LYS A 4 9.27 66.77 -17.82
C LYS A 4 8.92 66.23 -16.43
N VAL A 5 8.35 65.03 -16.40
CA VAL A 5 8.28 64.22 -15.20
C VAL A 5 9.68 63.69 -14.96
N ASP A 6 10.43 64.37 -14.09
CA ASP A 6 11.64 63.80 -13.53
C ASP A 6 11.24 62.65 -12.61
N GLN A 7 11.24 61.44 -13.17
CA GLN A 7 11.36 60.22 -12.40
C GLN A 7 12.76 60.13 -11.81
N ILE A 8 12.85 59.38 -10.71
CA ILE A 8 14.02 59.06 -9.90
C ILE A 8 14.18 60.04 -8.74
N THR A 9 13.76 59.62 -7.54
CA THR A 9 14.72 59.51 -6.42
C THR A 9 14.11 58.83 -5.18
N SER A 10 14.94 57.95 -4.59
CA SER A 10 14.98 57.60 -3.16
C SER A 10 14.00 56.54 -2.61
N TYR A 11 14.38 55.27 -2.73
CA TYR A 11 14.09 54.26 -1.70
C TYR A 11 15.26 54.17 -0.72
N SER A 12 15.45 55.17 0.15
CA SER A 12 16.35 55.00 1.30
C SER A 12 15.57 54.38 2.48
N LYS A 13 15.33 53.07 2.44
CA LYS A 13 14.94 52.34 3.67
C LYS A 13 16.18 52.27 4.56
N LYS A 14 16.19 53.03 5.67
CA LYS A 14 17.22 52.89 6.71
C LYS A 14 17.07 51.49 7.34
N MET A 15 18.12 50.69 7.29
CA MET A 15 18.17 49.38 7.93
C MET A 15 18.65 49.55 9.37
N TYR A 16 17.87 49.05 10.32
CA TYR A 16 18.24 49.04 11.74
C TYR A 16 18.97 47.73 12.04
N VAL A 17 20.17 47.83 12.59
CA VAL A 17 21.01 46.69 12.99
C VAL A 17 21.44 46.86 14.43
N SER A 18 21.81 45.75 15.09
CA SER A 18 22.34 45.80 16.45
C SER A 18 23.66 46.57 16.50
N GLU A 19 23.99 47.14 17.66
CA GLU A 19 25.21 47.92 17.86
C GLU A 19 26.48 47.08 17.60
N HIS A 20 26.46 45.82 18.04
CA HIS A 20 27.52 44.84 17.76
C HIS A 20 27.70 44.57 16.27
N THR A 21 26.59 44.37 15.53
CA THR A 21 26.63 44.19 14.08
C THR A 21 27.16 45.43 13.37
N LEU A 22 26.82 46.62 13.85
CA LEU A 22 27.30 47.88 13.28
C LEU A 22 28.82 48.05 13.45
N GLU A 23 29.37 47.68 14.62
CA GLU A 23 30.81 47.67 14.87
C GLU A 23 31.55 46.73 13.91
N GLN A 24 31.10 45.48 13.82
CA GLN A 24 31.66 44.51 12.88
C GLN A 24 31.58 45.01 11.43
N PHE A 25 30.46 45.62 11.06
CA PHE A 25 30.25 46.16 9.72
C PHE A 25 31.24 47.28 9.40
N ARG A 26 31.50 48.19 10.35
CA ARG A 26 32.48 49.27 10.20
C ARG A 26 33.91 48.72 10.09
N GLU A 27 34.23 47.71 10.87
CA GLU A 27 35.55 47.06 10.85
C GLU A 27 35.82 46.40 9.49
N ILE A 28 34.87 45.60 9.00
CA ILE A 28 34.95 44.95 7.69
C ILE A 28 35.05 45.98 6.57
N LYS A 29 34.24 47.05 6.63
CA LYS A 29 34.29 48.15 5.65
C LYS A 29 35.67 48.79 5.57
N LYS A 30 36.30 49.05 6.74
CA LYS A 30 37.64 49.63 6.83
C LYS A 30 38.70 48.68 6.29
N ASN A 31 38.62 47.40 6.64
CA ASN A 31 39.60 46.39 6.23
C ASN A 31 39.56 46.13 4.71
N LEU A 32 38.36 46.09 4.12
CA LEU A 32 38.17 45.86 2.69
C LEU A 32 38.15 47.15 1.85
N ARG A 33 38.32 48.32 2.49
CA ARG A 33 38.43 49.64 1.86
C ARG A 33 37.24 50.05 0.98
N PHE A 34 36.02 49.65 1.35
CA PHE A 34 34.81 50.10 0.67
C PHE A 34 34.49 51.56 1.00
N LYS A 35 34.04 52.33 0.00
CA LYS A 35 33.74 53.76 0.17
C LYS A 35 32.39 53.97 0.82
N THR A 36 31.41 53.14 0.46
CA THR A 36 30.03 53.24 0.98
C THR A 36 29.59 51.95 1.68
N ASP A 37 28.60 52.06 2.57
CA ASP A 37 28.03 50.89 3.24
C ASP A 37 27.31 49.98 2.24
N ASN A 38 26.66 50.57 1.23
CA ASN A 38 25.98 49.84 0.16
C ASN A 38 26.94 48.98 -0.66
N GLU A 39 28.14 49.47 -0.96
CA GLU A 39 29.17 48.67 -1.67
C GLU A 39 29.55 47.42 -0.88
N LEU A 40 29.74 47.54 0.44
CA LEU A 40 30.03 46.40 1.29
C LEU A 40 28.85 45.42 1.36
N VAL A 41 27.61 45.91 1.49
CA VAL A 41 26.41 45.05 1.47
C VAL A 41 26.33 44.26 0.17
N LEU A 42 26.50 44.93 -0.98
CA LEU A 42 26.45 44.27 -2.29
C LEU A 42 27.56 43.23 -2.45
N TYR A 43 28.76 43.53 -1.96
CA TYR A 43 29.87 42.59 -1.95
C TYR A 43 29.56 41.34 -1.11
N LEU A 44 29.08 41.53 0.13
CA LEU A 44 28.73 40.41 1.02
C LEU A 44 27.59 39.56 0.46
N ILE A 45 26.59 40.18 -0.17
CA ILE A 45 25.52 39.48 -0.89
C ILE A 45 26.11 38.68 -2.07
N SER A 46 27.05 39.25 -2.82
CA SER A 46 27.65 38.58 -3.96
C SER A 46 28.52 37.38 -3.57
N GLU A 47 29.28 37.47 -2.49
CA GLU A 47 30.06 36.36 -1.92
C GLU A 47 29.16 35.21 -1.47
N LYS A 48 27.99 35.54 -0.92
CA LYS A 48 27.01 34.56 -0.44
C LYS A 48 25.97 34.14 -1.48
N LYS A 49 26.06 34.66 -2.71
CA LYS A 49 25.06 34.42 -3.76
C LYS A 49 24.93 32.93 -4.08
N THR A 50 26.04 32.22 -4.23
CA THR A 50 26.06 30.79 -4.54
C THR A 50 25.46 29.98 -3.40
N GLU A 51 25.80 30.28 -2.14
CA GLU A 51 25.26 29.60 -0.96
C GLU A 51 23.75 29.81 -0.82
N VAL A 52 23.27 31.03 -1.09
CA VAL A 52 21.83 31.35 -1.05
C VAL A 52 21.07 30.64 -2.18
N GLU A 53 21.63 30.62 -3.39
CA GLU A 53 21.04 29.90 -4.53
C GLU A 53 21.01 28.38 -4.29
N GLU A 54 22.04 27.81 -3.67
CA GLU A 54 22.07 26.40 -3.27
C GLU A 54 21.06 26.11 -2.17
N PHE A 55 20.97 26.97 -1.15
CA PHE A 55 19.98 26.84 -0.07
C PHE A 55 18.55 26.83 -0.63
N ILE A 56 18.21 27.79 -1.52
CA ILE A 56 16.89 27.85 -2.16
C ILE A 56 16.59 26.56 -2.94
N LYS A 57 17.55 26.06 -3.72
CA LYS A 57 17.39 24.78 -4.45
C LYS A 57 17.18 23.59 -3.52
N ILE A 58 17.87 23.55 -2.39
CA ILE A 58 17.70 22.49 -1.38
C ILE A 58 16.29 22.57 -0.79
N THR A 59 15.83 23.76 -0.40
CA THR A 59 14.49 23.95 0.16
C THR A 59 13.39 23.58 -0.85
N GLU A 60 13.56 23.91 -2.14
CA GLU A 60 12.63 23.50 -3.21
C GLU A 60 12.61 21.97 -3.40
N ARG A 61 13.77 21.32 -3.33
CA ARG A 61 13.87 19.85 -3.38
C ARG A 61 13.19 19.20 -2.18
N GLU A 62 13.42 19.71 -0.97
CA GLU A 62 12.77 19.22 0.25
C GLU A 62 11.25 19.31 0.14
N LYS A 63 10.72 20.45 -0.36
CA LYS A 63 9.30 20.60 -0.62
C LYS A 63 8.76 19.57 -1.62
N THR A 64 9.49 19.34 -2.70
CA THR A 64 9.13 18.34 -3.71
C THR A 64 9.11 16.92 -3.13
N VAL A 65 10.09 16.58 -2.29
CA VAL A 65 10.15 15.29 -1.60
C VAL A 65 8.97 15.13 -0.63
N ALA A 66 8.64 16.16 0.14
CA ALA A 66 7.49 16.14 1.04
C ALA A 66 6.15 15.95 0.29
N GLU A 67 5.99 16.57 -0.88
CA GLU A 67 4.82 16.36 -1.75
C GLU A 67 4.77 14.93 -2.30
N MET A 68 5.91 14.38 -2.75
CA MET A 68 6.01 12.98 -3.20
C MET A 68 5.66 11.99 -2.08
N GLU A 69 6.18 12.21 -0.87
CA GLU A 69 5.90 11.37 0.29
C GLU A 69 4.40 11.35 0.61
N LYS A 70 3.75 12.52 0.58
CA LYS A 70 2.29 12.63 0.75
C LYS A 70 1.53 11.83 -0.31
N HIS A 71 1.96 11.88 -1.58
CA HIS A 71 1.35 11.09 -2.65
C HIS A 71 1.55 9.58 -2.47
N ILE A 72 2.73 9.15 -2.00
CA ILE A 72 3.02 7.75 -1.71
C ILE A 72 2.12 7.25 -0.57
N PHE A 73 2.00 8.00 0.53
CA PHE A 73 1.11 7.61 1.64
C PHE A 73 -0.35 7.49 1.21
N ALA A 74 -0.86 8.44 0.43
CA ALA A 74 -2.22 8.36 -0.10
C ALA A 74 -2.43 7.11 -0.99
N ARG A 75 -1.41 6.73 -1.76
CA ARG A 75 -1.45 5.53 -2.60
C ARG A 75 -1.40 4.25 -1.76
N ILE A 76 -0.56 4.20 -0.73
CA ILE A 76 -0.50 3.09 0.23
C ILE A 76 -1.86 2.90 0.89
N GLU A 77 -2.46 3.98 1.41
CA GLU A 77 -3.77 3.94 2.07
C GLU A 77 -4.88 3.44 1.11
N SER A 78 -4.87 3.90 -0.15
CA SER A 78 -5.79 3.44 -1.19
C SER A 78 -5.63 1.95 -1.52
N VAL A 79 -4.39 1.46 -1.59
CA VAL A 79 -4.11 0.02 -1.80
C VAL A 79 -4.56 -0.78 -0.59
N GLN A 80 -4.27 -0.32 0.62
CA GLN A 80 -4.67 -0.99 1.85
C GLN A 80 -6.19 -1.08 1.99
N LYS A 81 -6.94 0.00 1.71
CA LYS A 81 -8.42 -0.02 1.69
C LYS A 81 -8.97 -1.04 0.69
N ARG A 82 -8.37 -1.13 -0.50
CA ARG A 82 -8.77 -2.11 -1.52
C ARG A 82 -8.48 -3.54 -1.05
N LEU A 83 -7.29 -3.80 -0.50
CA LEU A 83 -6.92 -5.11 0.04
C LEU A 83 -7.81 -5.52 1.21
N SER A 84 -8.13 -4.60 2.13
CA SER A 84 -9.07 -4.87 3.23
C SER A 84 -10.45 -5.27 2.71
N LYS A 85 -10.96 -4.61 1.65
CA LYS A 85 -12.23 -4.99 1.02
C LYS A 85 -12.21 -6.42 0.47
N TYR A 86 -11.09 -6.84 -0.12
CA TYR A 86 -10.92 -8.23 -0.58
C TYR A 86 -10.77 -9.21 0.58
N ALA A 87 -10.02 -8.85 1.63
CA ALA A 87 -9.91 -9.68 2.83
C ALA A 87 -11.31 -9.96 3.42
N THR A 88 -12.15 -8.95 3.58
CA THR A 88 -13.53 -9.11 4.03
C THR A 88 -14.33 -10.00 3.07
N LEU A 89 -14.31 -9.72 1.76
CA LEU A 89 -15.08 -10.50 0.78
C LEU A 89 -14.69 -11.98 0.67
N TYR A 90 -13.41 -12.32 0.82
CA TYR A 90 -12.95 -13.71 0.68
C TYR A 90 -12.99 -14.46 2.01
N PHE A 91 -12.58 -13.85 3.12
CA PHE A 91 -12.62 -14.53 4.42
C PHE A 91 -14.05 -14.73 4.92
N ASP A 92 -14.94 -13.76 4.73
CA ASP A 92 -16.35 -13.93 5.12
C ASP A 92 -17.01 -15.05 4.31
N LYS A 93 -16.73 -15.14 2.99
CA LYS A 93 -17.24 -16.24 2.17
C LYS A 93 -16.68 -17.61 2.55
N ILE A 94 -15.41 -17.68 2.95
CA ILE A 94 -14.80 -18.93 3.44
C ILE A 94 -15.45 -19.33 4.76
N ILE A 95 -15.67 -18.38 5.67
CA ILE A 95 -16.35 -18.60 6.95
C ILE A 95 -17.81 -19.03 6.72
N ASP A 96 -18.53 -18.38 5.81
CA ASP A 96 -19.90 -18.76 5.45
C ASP A 96 -19.97 -20.17 4.86
N GLY A 97 -19.02 -20.52 3.98
CA GLY A 97 -18.91 -21.87 3.43
C GLY A 97 -18.61 -22.92 4.51
N TYR A 98 -17.71 -22.62 5.43
CA TYR A 98 -17.38 -23.49 6.57
C TYR A 98 -18.60 -23.68 7.49
N ASN A 99 -19.30 -22.60 7.84
CA ASN A 99 -20.50 -22.66 8.67
C ASN A 99 -21.63 -23.44 8.00
N LEU A 100 -21.76 -23.35 6.66
CA LEU A 100 -22.74 -24.10 5.88
C LEU A 100 -22.41 -25.60 5.88
N GLN A 101 -21.13 -25.96 5.71
CA GLN A 101 -20.67 -27.35 5.81
C GLN A 101 -20.88 -27.90 7.23
N GLU A 102 -20.53 -27.15 8.27
CA GLU A 102 -20.71 -27.56 9.66
C GLU A 102 -22.19 -27.85 9.96
N ARG A 103 -23.10 -26.96 9.56
CA ARG A 103 -24.55 -27.17 9.71
C ARG A 103 -25.03 -28.41 8.98
N SER A 104 -24.59 -28.62 7.75
CA SER A 104 -24.96 -29.78 6.94
C SER A 104 -24.48 -31.08 7.58
N VAL A 105 -23.25 -31.11 8.11
CA VAL A 105 -22.70 -32.27 8.81
C VAL A 105 -23.46 -32.53 10.12
N VAL A 106 -23.81 -31.49 10.88
CA VAL A 106 -24.63 -31.63 12.10
C VAL A 106 -26.03 -32.14 11.78
N GLU A 107 -26.65 -31.69 10.70
CA GLU A 107 -27.97 -32.18 10.27
C GLU A 107 -27.91 -33.64 9.82
N ILE A 108 -26.88 -34.02 9.04
CA ILE A 108 -26.65 -35.42 8.64
C ILE A 108 -26.41 -36.31 9.87
N LEU A 109 -25.57 -35.87 10.81
CA LEU A 109 -25.31 -36.62 12.05
C LEU A 109 -26.57 -36.73 12.92
N LYS A 110 -27.40 -35.68 13.01
CA LYS A 110 -28.69 -35.74 13.70
C LYS A 110 -29.67 -36.69 13.01
N ALA A 111 -29.71 -36.68 11.68
CA ALA A 111 -30.56 -37.60 10.91
C ALA A 111 -30.14 -39.07 11.15
N ILE A 112 -28.83 -39.34 11.19
CA ILE A 112 -28.27 -40.67 11.50
C ILE A 112 -28.55 -41.09 12.95
N ASN A 113 -28.44 -40.17 13.91
CA ASN A 113 -28.64 -40.49 15.33
C ASN A 113 -30.13 -40.66 15.70
N ASN A 114 -31.01 -39.92 15.03
CA ASN A 114 -32.46 -40.08 15.17
C ASN A 114 -33.01 -41.34 14.47
N SER A 115 -32.27 -41.93 13.52
CA SER A 115 -32.65 -43.24 12.95
C SER A 115 -32.36 -44.42 13.88
N ASP A 116 -31.50 -44.28 14.89
CA ASP A 116 -31.13 -45.36 15.82
C ASP A 116 -31.93 -45.40 17.12
N SER A 117 -32.81 -44.41 17.37
CA SER A 117 -33.65 -44.34 18.58
C SER A 117 -35.13 -44.60 18.32
N GLY A 118 -35.42 -45.82 17.85
CA GLY A 118 -36.63 -46.61 18.12
C GLY A 118 -38.02 -45.97 18.11
N GLU A 119 -38.77 -46.19 17.03
CA GLU A 119 -40.16 -46.66 17.07
C GLU A 119 -40.47 -47.36 15.75
N GLN A 120 -40.71 -48.69 15.78
CA GLN A 120 -41.34 -49.40 14.67
C GLN A 120 -42.77 -48.87 14.50
N LYS A 121 -42.91 -47.79 13.75
CA LYS A 121 -44.14 -47.52 13.00
C LYS A 121 -43.90 -48.14 11.64
N VAL A 122 -44.77 -49.09 11.27
CA VAL A 122 -44.80 -49.69 9.94
C VAL A 122 -44.74 -48.56 8.93
N ALA A 123 -43.56 -48.36 8.34
CA ALA A 123 -43.38 -47.36 7.31
C ALA A 123 -44.29 -47.74 6.15
N PRO A 124 -45.03 -46.79 5.55
CA PRO A 124 -45.62 -47.06 4.25
C PRO A 124 -44.50 -47.55 3.33
N PRO A 125 -44.75 -48.51 2.43
CA PRO A 125 -43.69 -49.12 1.61
C PRO A 125 -42.91 -47.98 0.98
N VAL A 126 -41.64 -47.85 1.38
CA VAL A 126 -40.77 -46.81 0.88
C VAL A 126 -40.65 -47.12 -0.60
N ASN A 127 -41.25 -46.27 -1.42
CA ASN A 127 -41.28 -46.45 -2.87
C ASN A 127 -39.82 -46.59 -3.33
N ASP A 128 -39.45 -47.74 -3.91
CA ASP A 128 -38.08 -48.04 -4.33
C ASP A 128 -37.48 -46.94 -5.24
N GLN A 129 -38.35 -46.17 -5.90
CA GLN A 129 -37.98 -44.99 -6.68
C GLN A 129 -37.37 -43.84 -5.85
N VAL A 130 -37.80 -43.66 -4.60
CA VAL A 130 -37.29 -42.61 -3.70
C VAL A 130 -35.94 -43.02 -3.11
N ILE A 131 -35.77 -44.30 -2.77
CA ILE A 131 -34.48 -44.84 -2.32
C ILE A 131 -33.45 -44.73 -3.45
N ASN A 132 -33.78 -45.18 -4.65
CA ASN A 132 -32.88 -45.07 -5.81
C ASN A 132 -32.52 -43.61 -6.15
N ARG A 133 -33.44 -42.66 -5.96
CA ARG A 133 -33.13 -41.23 -6.14
C ARG A 133 -32.13 -40.72 -5.11
N LEU A 134 -32.35 -41.03 -3.84
CA LEU A 134 -31.46 -40.61 -2.75
C LEU A 134 -30.08 -41.26 -2.85
N GLU A 135 -30.00 -42.51 -3.32
CA GLU A 135 -28.73 -43.19 -3.57
C GLU A 135 -27.95 -42.54 -4.71
N ASN A 136 -28.63 -42.15 -5.80
CA ASN A 136 -28.01 -41.41 -6.89
C ASN A 136 -27.54 -40.01 -6.47
N GLU A 137 -28.38 -39.27 -5.73
CA GLU A 137 -28.02 -37.94 -5.24
C GLU A 137 -26.83 -37.98 -4.27
N LYS A 138 -26.76 -39.02 -3.42
CA LYS A 138 -25.59 -39.27 -2.55
C LYS A 138 -24.33 -39.60 -3.36
N ALA A 139 -24.45 -40.36 -4.44
CA ALA A 139 -23.32 -40.70 -5.30
C ALA A 139 -22.79 -39.46 -6.04
N GLU A 140 -23.69 -38.62 -6.56
CA GLU A 140 -23.35 -37.34 -7.21
C GLU A 140 -22.64 -36.40 -6.22
N LEU A 141 -23.19 -36.22 -5.01
CA LEU A 141 -22.56 -35.39 -3.97
C LEU A 141 -21.18 -35.91 -3.56
N LEU A 142 -20.99 -37.22 -3.48
CA LEU A 142 -19.68 -37.82 -3.22
C LEU A 142 -18.68 -37.55 -4.35
N GLU A 143 -19.13 -37.61 -5.59
CA GLU A 143 -18.31 -37.33 -6.77
C GLU A 143 -17.92 -35.85 -6.83
N GLU A 144 -18.86 -34.93 -6.58
CA GLU A 144 -18.59 -33.49 -6.47
C GLU A 144 -17.58 -33.18 -5.35
N LEU A 145 -17.71 -33.86 -4.21
CA LEU A 145 -16.81 -33.67 -3.07
C LEU A 145 -15.40 -34.20 -3.36
N LEU A 146 -15.29 -35.32 -4.10
CA LEU A 146 -14.01 -35.85 -4.58
C LEU A 146 -13.36 -34.91 -5.61
N GLN A 147 -14.11 -34.38 -6.56
CA GLN A 147 -13.62 -33.40 -7.55
C GLN A 147 -13.19 -32.09 -6.88
N SER A 148 -13.94 -31.63 -5.88
CA SER A 148 -13.60 -30.45 -5.07
C SER A 148 -12.29 -30.67 -4.30
N ASN A 149 -12.13 -31.82 -3.64
CA ASN A 149 -10.88 -32.17 -2.95
C ASN A 149 -9.68 -32.27 -3.90
N GLN A 150 -9.85 -32.83 -5.10
CA GLN A 150 -8.80 -32.82 -6.13
C GLN A 150 -8.43 -31.41 -6.54
N THR A 151 -9.42 -30.52 -6.71
CA THR A 151 -9.21 -29.11 -7.04
C THR A 151 -8.43 -28.39 -5.94
N ILE A 152 -8.79 -28.61 -4.68
CA ILE A 152 -8.10 -28.05 -3.51
C ILE A 152 -6.64 -28.53 -3.46
N GLN A 153 -6.40 -29.83 -3.60
CA GLN A 153 -5.04 -30.38 -3.62
C GLN A 153 -4.19 -29.79 -4.76
N ASN A 154 -4.80 -29.59 -5.93
CA ASN A 154 -4.12 -28.97 -7.07
C ASN A 154 -3.77 -27.50 -6.79
N LEU A 155 -4.68 -26.75 -6.17
CA LEU A 155 -4.44 -25.35 -5.78
C LEU A 155 -3.36 -25.23 -4.70
N GLU A 156 -3.37 -26.08 -3.69
CA GLU A 156 -2.33 -26.13 -2.65
C GLU A 156 -0.96 -26.41 -3.24
N LYS A 157 -0.88 -27.36 -4.19
CA LYS A 157 0.36 -27.65 -4.93
C LYS A 157 0.84 -26.43 -5.71
N LYS A 158 -0.04 -25.74 -6.44
CA LYS A 158 0.30 -24.50 -7.17
C LYS A 158 0.76 -23.38 -6.23
N ILE A 159 0.11 -23.20 -5.08
CA ILE A 159 0.50 -22.22 -4.05
C ILE A 159 1.88 -22.53 -3.47
N ASN A 160 2.19 -23.79 -3.20
CA ASN A 160 3.49 -24.18 -2.67
C ASN A 160 4.62 -23.95 -3.68
N VAL A 161 4.38 -24.20 -4.97
CA VAL A 161 5.32 -23.87 -6.05
C VAL A 161 5.58 -22.36 -6.09
N ILE A 162 4.53 -21.54 -5.96
CA ILE A 162 4.65 -20.08 -5.93
C ILE A 162 5.47 -19.64 -4.72
N LYS A 163 5.13 -20.11 -3.51
CA LYS A 163 5.84 -19.77 -2.27
C LYS A 163 7.33 -20.11 -2.35
N ALA A 164 7.69 -21.25 -2.95
CA ALA A 164 9.09 -21.64 -3.14
C ALA A 164 9.87 -20.72 -4.09
N ARG A 165 9.20 -19.90 -4.91
CA ARG A 165 9.81 -18.94 -5.85
C ARG A 165 9.93 -17.53 -5.27
N PHE A 166 9.40 -17.28 -4.07
CA PHE A 166 9.62 -16.04 -3.34
C PHE A 166 10.92 -16.13 -2.53
N GLU A 167 11.95 -15.43 -2.98
CA GLU A 167 13.21 -15.29 -2.23
C GLU A 167 13.17 -14.03 -1.36
N LEU A 168 13.58 -14.17 -0.10
CA LEU A 168 13.69 -13.06 0.83
C LEU A 168 15.05 -12.38 0.63
N LYS A 169 15.06 -11.22 -0.04
CA LYS A 169 16.27 -10.40 -0.13
C LYS A 169 16.40 -9.56 1.15
N SER A 170 17.25 -10.01 2.06
CA SER A 170 17.72 -9.19 3.18
C SER A 170 19.03 -8.50 2.80
N GLY A 171 18.96 -7.19 2.52
CA GLY A 171 20.14 -6.33 2.48
C GLY A 171 20.38 -5.64 3.83
N ALA A 172 21.56 -5.04 4.01
CA ALA A 172 21.96 -4.39 5.27
C ALA A 172 21.02 -3.28 5.78
N PHE A 173 20.11 -2.76 4.92
CA PHE A 173 19.22 -1.64 5.26
C PHE A 173 17.74 -1.85 4.86
N SER A 174 17.34 -2.98 4.28
CA SER A 174 15.91 -3.32 4.15
C SER A 174 15.67 -4.82 3.93
N ARG A 175 14.53 -5.31 4.43
CA ARG A 175 13.96 -6.61 4.08
C ARG A 175 12.84 -6.33 3.07
N SER A 176 13.04 -6.71 1.81
CA SER A 176 11.98 -6.66 0.80
C SER A 176 11.73 -8.06 0.26
N PHE A 177 10.45 -8.43 0.17
CA PHE A 177 10.01 -9.63 -0.54
C PHE A 177 9.80 -9.24 -2.00
N GLU A 178 10.71 -9.63 -2.89
CA GLU A 178 10.52 -9.50 -4.33
C GLU A 178 10.01 -10.82 -4.89
N ALA A 179 8.83 -10.80 -5.51
CA ALA A 179 8.35 -11.92 -6.32
C ALA A 179 9.18 -12.00 -7.61
N ARG A 180 10.09 -12.96 -7.74
CA ARG A 180 10.69 -13.30 -9.03
C ARG A 180 9.85 -14.34 -9.74
N LEU A 181 8.61 -13.98 -10.08
CA LEU A 181 7.77 -14.78 -10.98
C LEU A 181 7.70 -14.06 -12.32
N SER A 182 8.27 -14.67 -13.36
CA SER A 182 8.06 -14.19 -14.73
C SER A 182 6.61 -14.47 -15.14
N ARG A 183 6.08 -13.72 -16.11
CA ARG A 183 4.74 -13.96 -16.66
C ARG A 183 4.62 -15.38 -17.23
N ASP A 184 5.66 -15.85 -17.91
CA ASP A 184 5.73 -17.19 -18.49
C ASP A 184 5.73 -18.29 -17.41
N ASP A 185 6.34 -18.04 -16.24
CA ASP A 185 6.29 -18.98 -15.11
C ASP A 185 4.89 -19.01 -14.47
N PHE A 186 4.20 -17.87 -14.41
CA PHE A 186 2.83 -17.81 -13.94
C PHE A 186 1.89 -18.60 -14.86
N GLU A 187 1.97 -18.37 -16.17
CA GLU A 187 1.17 -19.07 -17.18
C GLU A 187 1.45 -20.59 -17.12
N LYS A 188 2.70 -21.03 -16.97
CA LYS A 188 3.03 -22.47 -16.78
C LYS A 188 2.45 -23.10 -15.52
N ILE A 189 2.27 -22.34 -14.42
CA ILE A 189 1.74 -22.88 -13.16
C ILE A 189 0.21 -22.97 -13.22
N PHE A 190 -0.47 -22.03 -13.89
CA PHE A 190 -1.92 -21.93 -13.86
C PHE A 190 -2.63 -22.48 -15.10
N GLU A 191 -2.02 -22.42 -16.28
CA GLU A 191 -2.63 -22.82 -17.56
C GLU A 191 -2.13 -24.17 -18.12
N GLY A 192 -1.10 -24.76 -17.49
CA GLY A 192 -0.70 -26.16 -17.67
C GLY A 192 -1.43 -27.11 -16.74
#